data_AF-A0A3A8TCB2-F1
#
_entry.id   AF-A0A3A8TCB2-F1
#
_cell.length_a   1.000
_cell.length_b   1.000
_cell.length_c   1.000
_cell.angle_alpha   90.00
_cell.angle_beta   90.00
_cell.angle_gamma   90.00
#
_symmetry.space_group_name_H-M   'P 1'
#
loop_
_entity.id
_entity.type
_entity.pdbx_description
1 polymer ?
#
loop_
_entity_poly.entity_id
_entity_poly.type
_entity_poly.pdbx_seq_one_letter_code
_entity_poly.pdbx_strand_id
1 'polypeptide(L)'
;MRALSMMAMLWGVSAAAQPALPSYTMIITTEPLTGAANDTVVASVVDAGILGPSSSVPMTLRILDDAGAVLATVTGTVSTTVPLRVSVLAPSSGGVRAQLTLPPGAGKMSAGILVIERLGQGDPPPPPTRDVCEIPVSRDPGTGGDPVTLWGCRVETQRT
;
A
#
# COMPACT_ATOMS: atom_id res chain seq x y z
N MET A 1 37.42 65.99 0.23
CA MET A 1 36.21 65.65 -0.54
C MET A 1 36.33 64.23 -1.07
N ARG A 2 35.32 63.40 -0.77
CA ARG A 2 34.85 62.16 -1.42
C ARG A 2 35.85 61.02 -1.69
N ALA A 3 35.79 60.03 -0.79
CA ALA A 3 36.03 58.62 -1.09
C ALA A 3 34.94 58.08 -2.04
N LEU A 4 35.29 57.10 -2.88
CA LEU A 4 34.34 56.16 -3.46
C LEU A 4 35.04 54.83 -3.74
N SER A 5 34.84 53.91 -2.80
CA SER A 5 35.06 52.48 -2.93
C SER A 5 34.04 51.90 -3.92
N MET A 6 34.49 51.09 -4.88
CA MET A 6 33.61 50.23 -5.68
C MET A 6 33.95 48.78 -5.39
N MET A 7 33.22 48.21 -4.43
CA MET A 7 33.00 46.77 -4.30
C MET A 7 32.31 46.27 -5.58
N ALA A 8 32.96 45.40 -6.35
CA ALA A 8 32.26 44.55 -7.31
C ALA A 8 31.96 43.22 -6.61
N MET A 9 30.69 43.04 -6.25
CA MET A 9 30.17 41.86 -5.55
C MET A 9 30.29 40.61 -6.43
N LEU A 10 30.72 39.51 -5.80
CA LEU A 10 30.67 38.16 -6.33
C LEU A 10 29.21 37.78 -6.65
N TRP A 11 28.93 37.52 -7.92
CA TRP A 11 27.67 36.90 -8.34
C TRP A 11 27.75 35.40 -8.07
N GLY A 12 27.44 35.01 -6.84
CA GLY A 12 27.08 33.64 -6.52
C GLY A 12 25.77 33.28 -7.22
N VAL A 13 25.81 32.31 -8.12
CA VAL A 13 24.61 31.70 -8.70
C VAL A 13 23.93 30.92 -7.59
N SER A 14 22.96 31.53 -6.92
CA SER A 14 22.07 30.83 -5.99
C SER A 14 21.14 29.93 -6.81
N ALA A 15 21.53 28.66 -6.98
CA ALA A 15 20.58 27.64 -7.39
C ALA A 15 19.57 27.49 -6.24
N ALA A 16 18.35 27.98 -6.45
CA ALA A 16 17.25 27.68 -5.54
C ALA A 16 16.98 26.17 -5.62
N ALA A 17 17.43 25.43 -4.61
CA ALA A 17 16.98 24.07 -4.39
C ALA A 17 15.48 24.15 -4.10
N GLN A 18 14.65 23.78 -5.08
CA GLN A 18 13.22 23.63 -4.85
C GLN A 18 13.04 22.57 -3.74
N PRO A 19 12.18 22.81 -2.73
CA PRO A 19 11.90 21.80 -1.74
C PRO A 19 11.34 20.58 -2.47
N ALA A 20 12.03 19.44 -2.35
CA ALA A 20 11.50 18.18 -2.82
C ALA A 20 10.13 17.97 -2.15
N LEU A 21 9.10 17.71 -2.96
CA LEU A 21 7.81 17.30 -2.42
C LEU A 21 8.04 16.08 -1.52
N PRO A 22 7.46 16.06 -0.30
CA PRO A 22 7.64 14.95 0.60
C PRO A 22 7.14 13.65 -0.07
N SER A 23 8.02 12.65 -0.14
CA SER A 23 7.66 11.32 -0.61
C SER A 23 7.07 10.52 0.54
N TYR A 24 5.92 9.90 0.31
CA TYR A 24 5.22 9.10 1.30
C TYR A 24 5.01 7.69 0.77
N THR A 25 5.17 6.70 1.63
CA THR A 25 4.74 5.32 1.39
C THR A 25 3.35 5.15 1.99
N MET A 26 2.42 4.56 1.24
CA MET A 26 1.09 4.20 1.77
C MET A 26 1.08 2.72 2.15
N ILE A 27 0.53 2.42 3.33
CA ILE A 27 0.35 1.07 3.85
C ILE A 27 -1.14 0.87 4.09
N ILE A 28 -1.70 -0.21 3.54
CA ILE A 28 -3.12 -0.54 3.66
C ILE A 28 -3.22 -1.93 4.26
N THR A 29 -3.98 -2.07 5.35
CA THR A 29 -4.14 -3.34 6.07
C THR A 29 -5.61 -3.67 6.24
N THR A 30 -6.00 -4.90 5.93
CA THR A 30 -7.38 -5.40 6.12
C THR A 30 -7.72 -5.60 7.60
N GLU A 31 -9.01 -5.80 7.87
CA GLU A 31 -9.44 -6.36 9.15
C GLU A 31 -8.95 -7.82 9.32
N PRO A 32 -8.87 -8.31 10.57
CA PRO A 32 -8.43 -9.67 10.82
C PRO A 32 -9.53 -10.65 10.40
N LEU A 33 -9.20 -11.53 9.46
CA LEU A 33 -10.06 -12.62 9.02
C LEU A 33 -9.74 -13.88 9.85
N THR A 34 -10.70 -14.40 10.62
CA THR A 34 -10.54 -15.63 11.41
C THR A 34 -10.99 -16.88 10.64
N GLY A 35 -10.64 -18.06 11.13
CA GLY A 35 -11.06 -19.35 10.57
C GLY A 35 -10.34 -20.51 11.25
N ALA A 36 -10.08 -21.62 10.54
CA ALA A 36 -9.40 -22.77 11.11
C ALA A 36 -7.89 -22.74 10.84
N ALA A 37 -7.15 -23.54 11.61
CA ALA A 37 -5.75 -23.83 11.33
C ALA A 37 -5.64 -24.69 10.07
N ASN A 38 -4.56 -24.51 9.32
CA ASN A 38 -4.27 -25.12 8.02
C ASN A 38 -5.20 -24.71 6.88
N ASP A 39 -6.13 -23.78 7.10
CA ASP A 39 -6.87 -23.17 5.98
C ASP A 39 -5.90 -22.49 5.01
N THR A 40 -6.21 -22.56 3.72
CA THR A 40 -5.43 -21.83 2.72
C THR A 40 -5.87 -20.37 2.73
N VAL A 41 -4.96 -19.48 3.10
CA VAL A 41 -5.17 -18.04 3.07
C VAL A 41 -4.64 -17.50 1.75
N VAL A 42 -5.46 -16.75 1.02
CA VAL A 42 -5.10 -16.12 -0.24
C VAL A 42 -5.29 -14.62 -0.09
N ALA A 43 -4.24 -13.84 -0.33
CA ALA A 43 -4.33 -12.40 -0.47
C ALA A 43 -4.11 -12.03 -1.93
N SER A 44 -4.90 -11.08 -2.44
CA SER A 44 -4.71 -10.55 -3.79
C SER A 44 -5.03 -9.09 -3.91
N VAL A 45 -4.33 -8.41 -4.82
CA VAL A 45 -4.60 -7.04 -5.23
C VAL A 45 -4.91 -7.03 -6.71
N VAL A 46 -6.03 -6.42 -7.07
CA VAL A 46 -6.44 -6.18 -8.45
C VAL A 46 -6.58 -4.67 -8.67
N ASP A 47 -6.26 -4.23 -9.88
CA ASP A 47 -6.64 -2.89 -10.32
C ASP A 47 -8.14 -2.86 -10.61
N ALA A 48 -8.88 -1.87 -10.10
CA ALA A 48 -10.31 -1.71 -10.39
C ALA A 48 -10.57 -0.96 -11.71
N GLY A 49 -9.57 -0.94 -12.61
CA GLY A 49 -9.71 -0.47 -13.98
C GLY A 49 -9.46 1.02 -14.17
N ILE A 50 -8.65 1.64 -13.31
CA ILE A 50 -8.32 3.07 -13.44
C ILE A 50 -6.85 3.30 -13.81
N LEU A 51 -6.01 2.26 -13.79
CA LEU A 51 -4.72 2.37 -14.46
C LEU A 51 -4.95 2.40 -15.99
N GLY A 52 -4.31 3.36 -16.66
CA GLY A 52 -4.22 3.35 -18.11
C GLY A 52 -3.60 2.03 -18.61
N PRO A 53 -3.88 1.58 -19.84
CA PRO A 53 -3.51 0.25 -20.36
C PRO A 53 -2.01 -0.07 -20.37
N SER A 54 -1.13 0.92 -20.15
CA SER A 54 0.33 0.76 -20.06
C SER A 54 0.89 1.10 -18.67
N SER A 55 0.04 1.28 -17.66
CA SER A 55 0.45 1.67 -16.32
C SER A 55 0.59 0.43 -15.43
N SER A 56 1.81 0.20 -14.93
CA SER A 56 2.10 -0.84 -13.95
C SER A 56 2.62 -0.20 -12.67
N VAL A 57 2.08 -0.59 -11.52
CA VAL A 57 2.48 -0.02 -10.22
C VAL A 57 3.21 -1.09 -9.40
N PRO A 58 4.48 -0.86 -9.01
CA PRO A 58 5.20 -1.78 -8.14
C PRO A 58 4.60 -1.74 -6.73
N MET A 59 4.45 -2.92 -6.11
CA MET A 59 3.83 -3.09 -4.80
C MET A 59 4.43 -4.27 -4.05
N THR A 60 4.25 -4.26 -2.73
CA THR A 60 4.51 -5.42 -1.88
C THR A 60 3.23 -5.83 -1.17
N LEU A 61 2.84 -7.09 -1.33
CA LEU A 61 1.69 -7.69 -0.68
C LEU A 61 2.16 -8.72 0.35
N ARG A 62 1.61 -8.67 1.55
CA ARG A 62 1.93 -9.54 2.68
C ARG A 62 0.68 -10.15 3.27
N ILE A 63 0.82 -11.35 3.82
CA ILE A 63 -0.13 -11.95 4.75
C ILE A 63 0.50 -11.90 6.14
N LEU A 64 -0.21 -11.34 7.10
CA LEU A 64 0.20 -11.20 8.49
C LEU A 64 -0.66 -12.08 9.39
N ASP A 65 -0.11 -12.57 10.49
CA ASP A 65 -0.90 -13.10 11.60
C ASP A 65 -1.43 -11.97 12.52
N ASP A 66 -2.18 -12.35 13.56
CA ASP A 66 -2.79 -11.41 14.49
C ASP A 66 -1.76 -10.62 15.33
N ALA A 67 -0.55 -11.17 15.52
CA ALA A 67 0.56 -10.49 16.18
C ALA A 67 1.35 -9.57 15.22
N GLY A 68 1.00 -9.55 13.94
CA GLY A 68 1.70 -8.78 12.91
C GLY A 68 2.94 -9.47 12.33
N ALA A 69 3.17 -10.76 12.63
CA ALA A 69 4.24 -11.52 12.03
C ALA A 69 3.91 -11.85 10.57
N VAL A 70 4.92 -11.79 9.70
CA VAL A 70 4.76 -12.03 8.26
C VAL A 70 4.73 -13.53 7.99
N LEU A 71 3.59 -14.01 7.47
CA LEU A 71 3.41 -15.40 7.06
C LEU A 71 3.82 -15.64 5.61
N ALA A 72 3.57 -14.66 4.74
CA ALA A 72 3.99 -14.71 3.34
C ALA A 72 4.15 -13.30 2.77
N THR A 73 4.98 -13.16 1.73
CA THR A 73 5.22 -11.89 1.04
C THR A 73 5.46 -12.13 -0.44
N VAL A 74 4.94 -11.23 -1.27
CA VAL A 74 5.29 -11.12 -2.68
C VAL A 74 5.50 -9.65 -3.03
N THR A 75 6.50 -9.38 -3.87
CA THR A 75 6.74 -8.07 -4.46
C THR A 75 6.61 -8.20 -5.97
N GLY A 76 5.86 -7.30 -6.59
CA GLY A 76 5.61 -7.36 -8.02
C GLY A 76 4.90 -6.10 -8.51
N THR A 77 4.46 -6.13 -9.77
CA THR A 77 3.72 -5.02 -10.37
C THR A 77 2.27 -5.41 -10.62
N VAL A 78 1.34 -4.53 -10.24
CA VAL A 78 -0.09 -4.67 -10.57
C VAL A 78 -0.41 -3.83 -11.80
N SER A 79 -1.20 -4.40 -12.72
CA SER A 79 -1.79 -3.72 -13.87
C SER A 79 -3.23 -4.19 -14.09
N THR A 80 -3.95 -3.60 -15.03
CA THR A 80 -5.34 -3.95 -15.38
C THR A 80 -5.55 -5.44 -15.67
N THR A 81 -4.54 -6.13 -16.20
CA THR A 81 -4.62 -7.55 -16.58
C THR A 81 -3.77 -8.47 -15.72
N VAL A 82 -2.94 -7.92 -14.82
CA VAL A 82 -2.00 -8.71 -14.01
C VAL A 82 -2.23 -8.40 -12.54
N PRO A 83 -2.98 -9.28 -11.83
CA PRO A 83 -3.15 -9.15 -10.40
C PRO A 83 -1.90 -9.61 -9.65
N LEU A 84 -1.70 -9.07 -8.44
CA LEU A 84 -0.68 -9.57 -7.51
C LEU A 84 -1.36 -10.49 -6.49
N ARG A 85 -0.84 -11.71 -6.30
CA ARG A 85 -1.44 -12.71 -5.40
C ARG A 85 -0.36 -13.45 -4.62
N VAL A 86 -0.65 -13.77 -3.36
CA VAL A 86 0.17 -14.63 -2.50
C VAL A 86 -0.74 -15.53 -1.68
N SER A 87 -0.27 -16.73 -1.35
CA SER A 87 -1.01 -17.69 -0.53
C SER A 87 -0.13 -18.39 0.48
N VAL A 88 -0.72 -18.79 1.61
CA VAL A 88 -0.04 -19.52 2.69
C VAL A 88 -1.05 -20.38 3.45
N LEU A 89 -0.59 -21.43 4.13
CA LEU A 89 -1.41 -22.17 5.08
C LEU A 89 -1.44 -21.42 6.43
N ALA A 90 -2.62 -21.19 6.99
CA ALA A 90 -2.76 -20.55 8.28
C ALA A 90 -2.16 -21.45 9.39
N PRO A 91 -1.21 -20.96 10.20
CA PRO A 91 -0.62 -21.78 11.25
C PRO A 91 -1.57 -22.02 12.43
N SER A 92 -2.64 -21.22 12.54
CA SER A 92 -3.60 -21.28 13.64
C SER A 92 -5.00 -20.82 13.19
N SER A 93 -5.98 -20.98 14.08
CA SER A 93 -7.33 -20.42 13.92
C SER A 93 -7.41 -18.90 14.18
N GLY A 94 -6.28 -18.27 14.53
CA GLY A 94 -6.21 -16.83 14.81
C GLY A 94 -6.51 -15.97 13.58
N GLY A 95 -6.69 -14.67 13.81
CA GLY A 95 -6.88 -13.69 12.74
C GLY A 95 -5.68 -13.61 11.81
N VAL A 96 -5.93 -13.47 10.51
CA VAL A 96 -4.91 -13.14 9.50
C VAL A 96 -5.34 -11.88 8.76
N ARG A 97 -4.37 -11.08 8.33
CA ARG A 97 -4.60 -9.80 7.64
C ARG A 97 -3.82 -9.78 6.34
N ALA A 98 -4.32 -9.09 5.33
CA ALA A 98 -3.51 -8.72 4.20
C ALA A 98 -2.99 -7.30 4.39
N GLN A 99 -1.71 -7.08 4.06
CA GLN A 99 -1.08 -5.78 4.09
C GLN A 99 -0.47 -5.47 2.72
N LEU A 100 -0.80 -4.30 2.19
CA LEU A 100 -0.28 -3.78 0.93
C LEU A 100 0.59 -2.56 1.20
N THR A 101 1.78 -2.54 0.62
CA THR A 101 2.68 -1.38 0.63
C THR A 101 2.82 -0.81 -0.78
N LEU A 102 2.52 0.47 -0.91
CA LEU A 102 2.59 1.26 -2.14
C LEU A 102 3.76 2.26 -2.02
N PRO A 103 4.71 2.26 -2.98
CA PRO A 103 5.84 3.17 -2.95
C PRO A 103 5.41 4.62 -3.21
N PRO A 104 6.28 5.59 -2.91
CA PRO A 104 6.02 6.99 -3.23
C PRO A 104 5.69 7.20 -4.71
N GLY A 105 4.68 8.03 -5.00
CA GLY A 105 4.24 8.30 -6.36
C GLY A 105 3.36 7.21 -6.99
N ALA A 106 3.17 6.06 -6.31
CA ALA A 106 2.17 5.05 -6.69
C ALA A 106 0.72 5.54 -6.53
N GLY A 107 0.51 6.72 -5.92
CA GLY A 107 -0.79 7.38 -5.75
C GLY A 107 -1.55 7.69 -7.05
N LYS A 108 -0.96 7.42 -8.22
CA LYS A 108 -1.71 7.41 -9.49
C LYS A 108 -2.62 6.19 -9.67
N MET A 109 -2.54 5.19 -8.79
CA MET A 109 -3.54 4.13 -8.72
C MET A 109 -4.80 4.70 -8.10
N SER A 110 -5.82 4.91 -8.92
CA SER A 110 -7.14 5.34 -8.46
C SER A 110 -7.95 4.05 -8.26
N ALA A 111 -8.31 3.69 -7.03
CA ALA A 111 -9.11 2.50 -6.72
C ALA A 111 -8.50 1.15 -7.20
N GLY A 112 -7.65 0.55 -6.38
CA GLY A 112 -7.41 -0.90 -6.43
C GLY A 112 -8.25 -1.63 -5.38
N ILE A 113 -8.37 -2.95 -5.49
CA ILE A 113 -9.08 -3.78 -4.50
C ILE A 113 -8.09 -4.77 -3.90
N LEU A 114 -7.88 -4.66 -2.59
CA LEU A 114 -7.16 -5.64 -1.77
C LEU A 114 -8.18 -6.65 -1.22
N VAL A 115 -7.94 -7.93 -1.42
CA VAL A 115 -8.83 -9.01 -0.96
C VAL A 115 -8.01 -9.98 -0.14
N ILE A 116 -8.58 -10.45 0.98
CA ILE A 116 -8.10 -11.63 1.70
C ILE A 116 -9.22 -12.66 1.81
N GLU A 117 -8.89 -13.90 1.48
CA GLU A 117 -9.80 -15.05 1.52
C GLU A 117 -9.17 -16.16 2.35
N ARG A 118 -10.00 -16.87 3.09
CA ARG A 118 -9.59 -18.08 3.81
C ARG A 118 -10.46 -19.24 3.31
N LEU A 119 -9.80 -20.21 2.68
CA LEU A 119 -10.40 -21.40 2.08
C LEU A 119 -10.25 -22.58 3.04
N GLY A 120 -11.38 -23.04 3.57
CA GLY A 120 -11.40 -24.14 4.53
C GLY A 120 -11.03 -25.49 3.93
N GLN A 121 -10.41 -26.35 4.72
CA GLN A 121 -9.97 -27.71 4.32
C GLN A 121 -10.92 -28.84 4.76
N GLY A 122 -12.17 -28.55 5.13
CA GLY A 122 -13.16 -29.55 5.56
C GLY A 122 -13.79 -30.36 4.41
N ASP A 123 -14.51 -31.43 4.74
CA ASP A 123 -15.41 -32.16 3.82
C ASP A 123 -16.84 -32.23 4.42
N PRO A 124 -17.84 -31.54 3.84
CA PRO A 124 -17.67 -30.56 2.77
C PRO A 124 -16.88 -29.33 3.24
N PRO A 125 -16.15 -28.63 2.36
CA PRO A 125 -15.37 -27.47 2.74
C PRO A 125 -16.32 -26.40 3.32
N PRO A 126 -15.99 -25.80 4.48
CA PRO A 126 -16.81 -24.72 5.00
C PRO A 126 -16.79 -23.53 4.02
N PRO A 127 -17.84 -22.71 3.98
CA PRO A 127 -17.88 -21.55 3.10
C PRO A 127 -16.64 -20.67 3.30
N PRO A 128 -16.00 -20.20 2.22
CA PRO A 128 -14.83 -19.34 2.34
C PRO A 128 -15.22 -18.04 3.04
N THR A 129 -14.39 -17.59 3.97
CA THR A 129 -14.51 -16.25 4.54
C THR A 129 -13.67 -15.28 3.70
N ARG A 130 -14.20 -14.07 3.50
CA ARG A 130 -13.60 -13.07 2.61
C ARG A 130 -13.73 -11.69 3.21
N ASP A 131 -12.66 -10.92 3.14
CA ASP A 131 -12.65 -9.49 3.44
C ASP A 131 -12.13 -8.71 2.23
N VAL A 132 -12.71 -7.53 1.99
CA VAL A 132 -12.49 -6.72 0.79
C VAL A 132 -12.20 -5.29 1.19
N CYS A 133 -11.06 -4.79 0.71
CA CYS A 133 -10.53 -3.48 1.00
C CYS A 133 -10.37 -2.66 -0.26
N GLU A 134 -11.11 -1.55 -0.35
CA GLU A 134 -10.90 -0.57 -1.40
C GLU A 134 -9.68 0.29 -1.10
N ILE A 135 -8.79 0.43 -2.09
CA ILE A 135 -7.61 1.29 -2.00
C ILE A 135 -8.04 2.71 -2.34
N PRO A 136 -7.88 3.69 -1.43
CA PRO A 136 -8.37 5.04 -1.67
C PRO A 136 -7.64 5.67 -2.86
N VAL A 137 -8.37 6.48 -3.64
CA VAL A 137 -7.76 7.38 -4.63
C VAL A 137 -6.93 8.41 -3.87
N SER A 138 -5.63 8.49 -4.15
CA SER A 138 -4.74 9.45 -3.49
C SER A 138 -5.20 10.88 -3.81
N ARG A 139 -5.83 11.55 -2.83
CA ARG A 139 -5.66 13.00 -2.68
C ARG A 139 -4.28 13.21 -2.07
N ASP A 140 -3.53 14.13 -2.66
CA ASP A 140 -2.20 14.53 -2.23
C ASP A 140 -2.14 14.67 -0.68
N PRO A 141 -1.27 13.93 0.04
CA PRO A 141 -1.20 13.95 1.51
C PRO A 141 -0.69 15.27 2.09
N GLY A 142 -0.44 16.30 1.27
CA GLY A 142 0.07 17.60 1.70
C GLY A 142 -0.79 18.34 2.72
N THR A 143 -2.06 17.99 2.86
CA THR A 143 -2.90 18.42 3.98
C THR A 143 -2.86 17.35 5.07
N GLY A 144 -2.05 17.55 6.12
CA GLY A 144 -1.80 16.60 7.21
C GLY A 144 -3.06 15.98 7.80
N GLY A 145 -3.52 14.90 7.17
CA GLY A 145 -4.75 14.20 7.50
C GLY A 145 -4.44 12.94 8.26
N ASP A 146 -5.18 12.76 9.36
CA ASP A 146 -5.18 11.54 10.15
C ASP A 146 -5.46 10.30 9.28
N PRO A 147 -5.01 9.10 9.69
CA PRO A 147 -5.25 7.86 8.97
C PRO A 147 -6.73 7.71 8.60
N VAL A 148 -7.00 7.48 7.31
CA VAL A 148 -8.37 7.28 6.82
C VAL A 148 -8.76 5.84 7.11
N THR A 149 -9.76 5.66 7.97
CA THR A 149 -10.46 4.38 8.10
C THR A 149 -11.43 4.26 6.91
N LEU A 150 -11.13 3.35 5.99
CA LEU A 150 -12.12 2.87 5.02
C LEU A 150 -12.87 1.71 5.68
N TRP A 151 -14.13 1.52 5.35
CA TRP A 151 -14.91 0.42 5.93
C TRP A 151 -14.18 -0.90 5.66
N GLY A 152 -13.72 -1.59 6.71
CA GLY A 152 -12.94 -2.83 6.64
C GLY A 152 -11.41 -2.69 6.54
N CYS A 153 -10.85 -1.47 6.50
CA CYS A 153 -9.41 -1.27 6.26
C CYS A 153 -8.79 -0.13 7.08
N ARG A 154 -7.53 -0.32 7.46
CA ARG A 154 -6.67 0.73 8.04
C ARG A 154 -5.67 1.22 6.99
N VAL A 155 -5.59 2.54 6.82
CA VAL A 155 -4.63 3.19 5.91
C VAL A 155 -3.64 4.02 6.73
N GLU A 156 -2.36 3.73 6.58
CA GLU A 156 -1.26 4.44 7.24
C GLU A 156 -0.35 5.08 6.18
N THR A 157 0.17 6.26 6.49
CA THR A 157 1.08 7.01 5.61
C THR A 157 2.40 7.26 6.34
N GLN A 158 3.51 6.79 5.77
CA GLN A 158 4.85 6.94 6.34
C GLN A 158 5.69 7.89 5.48
N ARG A 159 6.32 8.90 6.11
CA ARG A 159 7.35 9.71 5.44
C ARG A 159 8.59 8.86 5.21
N THR A 160 9.08 8.85 3.97
CA THR A 160 10.36 8.21 3.59
C THR A 160 11.54 9.13 3.85
#